data_AF-A0A948CZC7-F1
#
_entry.id   AF-A0A948CZC7-F1
#
_cell.length_a   1.000
_cell.length_b   1.000
_cell.length_c   1.000
_cell.angle_alpha   90.00
_cell.angle_beta   90.00
_cell.angle_gamma   90.00
#
_symmetry.space_group_name_H-M   'P 1'
#
loop_
_entity.id
_entity.type
_entity.pdbx_description
1 polymer ?
#
loop_
_entity_poly.entity_id
_entity_poly.type
_entity_poly.pdbx_seq_one_letter_code
_entity_poly.pdbx_strand_id
1 'polypeptide(L)'
;MKDLTQFEKIIGSDFTNKDLLKQSLVHRSYINEHPNFSLGHNERLEFLGDAVLELAVTRHLFLKYEDKAEGELTNWRASLVKSDTLADTAEEINVNDYLYLSKGESKD
;
A
#
# COMPACT_ATOMS: atom_id res chain seq x y z
N MET A 1 -3.97 -2.26 -20.97
CA MET A 1 -3.38 -2.66 -19.67
C MET A 1 -2.61 -1.46 -19.14
N LYS A 2 -2.68 -1.17 -17.84
CA LYS A 2 -1.95 -0.06 -17.25
C LYS A 2 -0.44 -0.32 -17.39
N ASP A 3 0.33 0.70 -17.78
CA ASP A 3 1.78 0.60 -17.85
C ASP A 3 2.36 0.75 -16.44
N LEU A 4 2.73 -0.38 -15.84
CA LEU A 4 3.28 -0.41 -14.48
C LEU A 4 4.76 0.00 -14.44
N THR A 5 5.45 0.08 -15.57
CA THR A 5 6.85 0.51 -15.61
C THR A 5 7.01 1.98 -15.20
N GLN A 6 6.00 2.82 -15.45
CA GLN A 6 6.01 4.18 -14.92
C GLN A 6 5.79 4.19 -13.41
N PHE A 7 4.88 3.36 -12.90
CA PHE A 7 4.62 3.28 -11.46
C PHE A 7 5.85 2.79 -10.68
N GLU A 8 6.56 1.79 -11.19
CA GLU A 8 7.84 1.32 -10.63
C GLU A 8 8.87 2.44 -10.47
N LYS A 9 8.94 3.37 -11.42
CA LYS A 9 9.80 4.55 -11.32
C LYS A 9 9.33 5.52 -10.24
N ILE A 10 8.02 5.73 -10.10
CA ILE A 10 7.44 6.60 -9.07
C ILE A 10 7.77 6.07 -7.68
N ILE A 11 7.59 4.77 -7.45
CA ILE A 11 7.89 4.12 -6.15
C ILE A 11 9.37 3.74 -5.98
N GLY A 12 10.22 4.07 -6.96
CA GLY A 12 11.65 3.77 -6.95
C GLY A 12 12.01 2.30 -6.79
N SER A 13 11.16 1.38 -7.25
CA SER A 13 11.30 -0.06 -7.03
C SER A 13 11.10 -0.85 -8.32
N ASP A 14 12.12 -1.63 -8.71
CA ASP A 14 12.05 -2.56 -9.83
C ASP A 14 11.58 -3.95 -9.35
N PHE A 15 10.37 -4.36 -9.74
CA PHE A 15 9.86 -5.68 -9.40
C PHE A 15 10.37 -6.74 -10.39
N THR A 16 11.09 -7.74 -9.87
CA THR A 16 11.43 -8.95 -10.62
C THR A 16 10.18 -9.71 -11.04
N ASN A 17 9.16 -9.76 -10.17
CA ASN A 17 7.87 -10.36 -10.45
C ASN A 17 6.81 -9.27 -10.69
N LYS A 18 6.50 -9.01 -11.96
CA LYS A 18 5.50 -8.00 -12.36
C LYS A 18 4.07 -8.37 -11.97
N ASP A 19 3.76 -9.66 -11.85
CA ASP A 19 2.44 -10.11 -11.40
C ASP A 19 2.21 -9.79 -9.92
N LEU A 20 3.27 -9.78 -9.11
CA LEU A 20 3.18 -9.35 -7.71
C LEU A 20 2.78 -7.88 -7.59
N LEU A 21 3.44 -7.00 -8.34
CA LEU A 21 3.09 -5.58 -8.40
C LEU A 21 1.68 -5.37 -8.94
N LYS A 22 1.31 -6.12 -9.98
CA LYS A 22 -0.05 -6.04 -10.54
C LYS A 22 -1.09 -6.49 -9.51
N GLN A 23 -0.85 -7.59 -8.80
CA GLN A 23 -1.75 -8.10 -7.77
C GLN A 23 -1.90 -7.11 -6.61
N SER A 24 -0.84 -6.43 -6.18
CA SER A 24 -0.93 -5.46 -5.06
C SER A 24 -1.84 -4.27 -5.39
N LEU A 25 -2.07 -3.99 -6.67
CA LEU A 25 -2.94 -2.93 -7.17
C LEU A 25 -4.38 -3.38 -7.43
N VAL A 26 -4.73 -4.65 -7.17
CA VAL A 26 -6.06 -5.20 -7.49
C VAL A 26 -6.94 -5.22 -6.25
N HIS A 27 -7.96 -4.35 -6.24
CA HIS A 27 -8.97 -4.37 -5.20
C HIS A 27 -9.94 -5.52 -5.41
N ARG A 28 -10.52 -6.04 -4.31
CA ARG A 28 -11.53 -7.09 -4.33
C ARG A 28 -12.73 -6.76 -5.24
N SER A 29 -13.12 -5.49 -5.34
CA SER A 29 -14.26 -5.07 -6.16
C SER A 29 -14.04 -5.32 -7.65
N TYR A 30 -12.79 -5.25 -8.12
CA TYR A 30 -12.43 -5.52 -9.51
C TYR A 30 -12.60 -6.99 -9.88
N ILE A 31 -12.22 -7.91 -8.98
CA ILE A 31 -12.34 -9.36 -9.19
C ILE A 31 -13.81 -9.77 -9.35
N ASN A 32 -14.70 -9.17 -8.57
CA ASN A 32 -16.14 -9.44 -8.64
C ASN A 32 -16.74 -9.10 -10.02
N GLU A 33 -16.23 -8.06 -10.69
CA GLU A 33 -16.66 -7.67 -12.05
C GLU A 33 -15.91 -8.43 -13.16
N HIS A 34 -14.75 -9.02 -12.85
CA HIS A 34 -13.85 -9.66 -13.82
C HIS A 34 -13.44 -11.07 -13.36
N PRO A 35 -14.36 -12.06 -13.35
CA PRO A 35 -14.09 -13.40 -12.80
C PRO A 35 -13.02 -14.18 -13.56
N ASN A 36 -12.71 -13.79 -14.81
CA ASN A 36 -11.65 -14.39 -15.61
C ASN A 36 -10.27 -13.75 -15.40
N PHE A 37 -10.15 -12.76 -14.51
CA PHE A 37 -8.86 -12.16 -14.18
C PHE A 37 -8.01 -13.17 -13.42
N SER A 38 -6.80 -13.42 -13.92
CA SER A 38 -5.98 -14.55 -13.48
C SER A 38 -5.28 -14.35 -12.14
N LEU A 39 -5.16 -13.11 -11.66
CA LEU A 39 -4.53 -12.78 -10.39
C LEU A 39 -5.61 -12.60 -9.30
N GLY A 40 -5.23 -12.82 -8.04
CA GLY A 40 -6.09 -12.50 -6.90
C GLY A 40 -6.19 -10.99 -6.64
N HIS A 41 -6.94 -10.63 -5.59
CA HIS A 41 -6.91 -9.28 -5.02
C HIS A 41 -5.76 -9.12 -4.02
N ASN A 42 -5.58 -7.90 -3.51
CA ASN A 42 -4.47 -7.47 -2.68
C ASN A 42 -4.61 -7.74 -1.18
N GLU A 43 -5.79 -8.06 -0.64
CA GLU A 43 -6.02 -8.22 0.82
C GLU A 43 -4.97 -9.11 1.55
N ARG A 44 -4.46 -10.18 0.93
CA ARG A 44 -3.39 -11.00 1.54
C ARG A 44 -2.02 -10.29 1.55
N LEU A 45 -1.75 -9.46 0.55
CA LEU A 45 -0.56 -8.63 0.47
C LEU A 45 -0.67 -7.44 1.43
N GLU A 46 -1.85 -6.85 1.57
CA GLU A 46 -2.17 -5.83 2.57
C GLU A 46 -1.93 -6.36 3.98
N PHE A 47 -2.48 -7.53 4.33
CA PHE A 47 -2.25 -8.18 5.62
C PHE A 47 -0.76 -8.35 5.97
N LEU A 48 0.07 -8.70 4.99
CA LEU A 48 1.52 -8.77 5.18
C LEU A 48 2.16 -7.38 5.24
N GLY A 49 1.71 -6.47 4.37
CA GLY A 49 2.19 -5.10 4.23
C GLY A 49 2.02 -4.29 5.50
N ASP A 50 0.92 -4.47 6.22
CA ASP A 50 0.67 -3.81 7.51
C ASP A 50 1.75 -4.16 8.53
N ALA A 51 2.07 -5.44 8.70
CA ALA A 51 3.14 -5.85 9.61
C ALA A 51 4.52 -5.34 9.19
N VAL A 52 4.79 -5.26 7.88
CA VAL A 52 6.04 -4.70 7.34
C VAL A 52 6.13 -3.19 7.61
N LEU A 53 5.04 -2.46 7.37
CA LEU A 53 4.95 -1.03 7.62
C LEU A 53 5.08 -0.71 9.11
N GLU A 54 4.39 -1.45 9.97
CA GLU A 54 4.50 -1.33 11.43
C GLU A 54 5.94 -1.51 11.90
N LEU A 55 6.64 -2.52 11.40
CA LEU A 55 8.04 -2.76 11.74
C LEU A 55 8.94 -1.61 11.25
N ALA A 56 8.76 -1.15 10.02
CA ALA A 56 9.55 -0.06 9.44
C ALA A 56 9.41 1.24 10.24
N VAL A 57 8.17 1.63 10.56
CA VAL A 57 7.86 2.81 11.36
C VAL A 57 8.37 2.66 12.80
N THR A 58 8.11 1.51 13.44
CA THR A 58 8.58 1.22 14.80
C THR A 58 10.10 1.32 14.88
N ARG A 59 10.82 0.71 13.92
CA ARG A 59 12.29 0.76 13.86
C ARG A 59 12.79 2.19 13.65
N HIS A 60 12.15 2.99 12.79
CA HIS A 60 12.52 4.38 12.57
C HIS A 60 12.38 5.20 13.86
N LEU A 61 11.23 5.09 14.53
CA LEU A 61 10.94 5.81 15.76
C LEU A 61 11.88 5.41 16.90
N PHE A 62 12.10 4.11 17.08
CA PHE A 62 13.00 3.57 18.10
C PHE A 62 14.45 4.08 17.95
N LEU A 63 14.98 4.09 16.73
CA LEU A 63 16.35 4.52 16.47
C LEU A 63 16.53 6.04 16.48
N LYS A 64 15.48 6.80 16.11
CA LYS A 64 15.57 8.26 15.97
C LYS A 64 15.32 9.00 17.28
N TYR A 65 14.49 8.44 18.15
CA TYR A 65 14.00 9.10 19.36
C TYR A 65 14.35 8.29 20.62
N GLU A 66 15.64 8.15 20.88
CA GLU A 66 16.19 7.33 21.97
C GLU A 66 15.76 7.80 23.38
N ASP A 67 15.34 9.06 23.52
CA ASP A 67 14.95 9.69 24.79
C ASP A 67 13.45 9.62 25.10
N LYS A 68 12.65 9.05 24.20
CA LYS A 68 11.18 9.04 24.32
C LYS A 68 10.65 7.77 24.96
N ALA A 69 9.56 7.92 25.71
CA ALA A 69 8.90 6.79 26.35
C ALA A 69 8.14 5.93 25.32
N GLU A 70 7.99 4.64 25.62
CA GLU A 70 7.30 3.67 24.76
C GLU A 70 5.86 4.11 24.40
N GLY A 71 5.13 4.71 25.35
CA GLY A 71 3.79 5.25 25.09
C GLY A 71 3.76 6.39 24.06
N GLU A 72 4.77 7.27 24.04
CA GLU A 72 4.87 8.34 23.02
C GLU A 72 5.16 7.74 21.64
N LEU A 73 6.11 6.81 21.57
CA LEU A 73 6.47 6.13 20.32
C LEU A 73 5.30 5.33 19.75
N THR A 74 4.52 4.66 20.61
CA THR A 74 3.31 3.93 20.23
C THR A 74 2.25 4.88 19.67
N ASN A 75 2.03 6.05 20.30
CA ASN A 75 1.10 7.06 19.80
C ASN A 75 1.52 7.62 18.43
N TRP A 76 2.81 7.92 18.25
CA TRP A 76 3.32 8.40 16.98
C TRP A 76 3.23 7.34 15.89
N ARG A 77 3.60 6.08 16.19
CA ARG A 77 3.42 4.97 15.24
C ARG A 77 1.98 4.88 14.78
N ALA A 78 1.02 4.85 15.72
CA ALA A 78 -0.41 4.77 15.38
C ALA A 78 -0.85 5.93 14.49
N SER A 79 -0.35 7.15 14.73
CA SER A 79 -0.66 8.31 13.88
C SER A 79 -0.01 8.25 12.49
N LEU A 80 1.12 7.54 12.33
CA LEU A 80 1.84 7.45 11.05
C LEU A 80 1.28 6.33 10.16
N VAL A 81 0.76 5.26 10.74
CA VAL A 81 0.23 4.10 10.00
C VAL A 81 -1.30 4.13 9.85
N LYS A 82 -1.97 5.20 10.30
CA LYS A 82 -3.42 5.33 10.17
C LYS A 82 -3.82 5.59 8.71
N SER A 83 -5.04 5.17 8.37
CA SER A 83 -5.58 5.25 7.01
C SER A 83 -5.48 6.64 6.38
N ASP A 84 -5.81 7.73 7.10
CA ASP A 84 -5.70 9.10 6.53
C ASP A 84 -4.28 9.41 6.04
N THR A 85 -3.27 9.10 6.87
CA THR A 85 -1.87 9.40 6.55
C THR A 85 -1.34 8.52 5.41
N LEU A 86 -1.82 7.27 5.36
CA LEU A 86 -1.51 6.39 4.24
C LEU A 86 -2.22 6.79 2.95
N ALA A 87 -3.43 7.36 3.04
CA ALA A 87 -4.15 7.92 1.90
C ALA A 87 -3.40 9.14 1.33
N ASP A 88 -2.92 10.04 2.19
CA ASP A 88 -2.08 11.16 1.76
C ASP A 88 -0.82 10.66 1.02
N THR A 89 -0.14 9.66 1.59
CA THR A 89 1.06 9.05 0.97
C THR A 89 0.72 8.37 -0.37
N ALA A 90 -0.42 7.69 -0.45
CA ALA A 90 -0.93 7.02 -1.64
C ALA A 90 -1.20 8.04 -2.78
N GLU A 91 -1.74 9.21 -2.45
CA GLU A 91 -1.96 10.31 -3.38
C GLU A 91 -0.64 10.89 -3.90
N GLU A 92 0.35 11.10 -3.03
CA GLU A 92 1.68 11.60 -3.41
C GLU A 92 2.38 10.71 -4.46
N ILE A 93 2.20 9.39 -4.36
CA ILE A 93 2.74 8.41 -5.33
C ILE A 93 1.78 8.10 -6.47
N ASN A 94 0.65 8.80 -6.58
CA ASN A 94 -0.38 8.63 -7.60
C ASN A 94 -0.88 7.17 -7.73
N VAL A 95 -0.96 6.39 -6.64
CA VAL A 95 -1.32 4.97 -6.73
C VAL A 95 -2.73 4.76 -7.29
N ASN A 96 -3.63 5.71 -7.06
CA ASN A 96 -5.03 5.67 -7.50
C ASN A 96 -5.15 5.48 -9.02
N ASP A 97 -4.27 6.11 -9.79
CA ASP A 97 -4.22 5.98 -11.25
C ASP A 97 -3.86 4.55 -11.71
N TYR A 98 -3.26 3.75 -10.82
CA TYR A 98 -2.79 2.40 -11.07
C TYR A 98 -3.69 1.31 -10.47
N LEU A 99 -4.64 1.64 -9.59
CA LEU A 99 -5.55 0.67 -8.96
C LEU A 99 -6.53 0.03 -9.95
N TYR A 100 -6.71 -1.28 -9.85
CA TYR A 100 -7.78 -2.00 -10.54
C TYR A 100 -8.99 -2.04 -9.60
N LEU A 101 -10.00 -1.24 -9.93
CA LEU A 101 -11.23 -1.04 -9.16
C LEU A 101 -12.45 -1.35 -10.04
N SER A 102 -13.56 -1.72 -9.41
CA SER A 102 -14.86 -1.79 -10.11
C SER A 102 -15.28 -0.40 -10.61
N LYS A 103 -16.22 -0.35 -11.56
CA LYS A 103 -16.75 0.94 -12.05
C LYS A 103 -17.47 1.75 -10.96
N GLY A 104 -18.04 1.08 -9.98
CA GLY A 104 -18.68 1.69 -8.82
C GLY A 104 -17.66 2.26 -7.84
N GLU A 105 -16.65 1.46 -7.51
CA GLU A 105 -15.61 1.80 -6.53
C GLU A 105 -14.67 2.91 -7.02
N SER A 106 -14.48 3.06 -8.33
CA SER A 106 -13.58 4.09 -8.88
C SER A 106 -14.09 5.54 -8.70
N LYS A 107 -15.29 5.73 -8.14
CA LYS A 107 -15.95 7.03 -7.99
C LYS A 107 -16.08 7.49 -6.54
N ASP A 108 -15.75 6.62 -5.59
CA ASP A 108 -15.69 6.90 -4.15
C ASP A 108 -14.25 7.26 -3.76
#